data_AF-A0AAV8YU64-F1
#
_entry.id   AF-A0AAV8YU64-F1
#
_cell.length_a   1.000
_cell.length_b   1.000
_cell.length_c   1.000
_cell.angle_alpha   90.00
_cell.angle_beta   90.00
_cell.angle_gamma   90.00
#
_symmetry.space_group_name_H-M   'P 1'
#
loop_
_entity.id
_entity.type
_entity.pdbx_description
1 polymer ?
#
loop_
_entity_poly.entity_id
_entity_poly.type
_entity_poly.pdbx_seq_one_letter_code
_entity_poly.pdbx_strand_id
1 'polypeptide(L)'
;CCELHDWCYGDASCPFLEYIVPYFWRCNYNQPICAFVFKLFPFAAIEHAEFGGPGSCASKLCECDRVLSECLSRFPCPSSKSFCRSSTLRFLHNVALSIF
;
A
#
# COMPACT_ATOMS: atom_id res chain seq x y z
N CYS A 1 0.10 -8.38 9.57
CA CYS A 1 -0.36 -7.47 8.49
C CYS A 1 0.84 -6.83 7.81
N CYS A 2 1.60 -5.99 8.52
CA CYS A 2 2.71 -5.24 7.92
C CYS A 2 3.83 -6.13 7.34
N GLU A 3 4.26 -7.18 8.05
CA GLU A 3 5.28 -8.11 7.53
C GLU A 3 4.87 -8.77 6.20
N LEU A 4 3.59 -9.17 6.07
CA LEU A 4 3.06 -9.74 4.83
C LEU A 4 2.97 -8.68 3.71
N HIS A 5 2.69 -7.43 4.08
CA HIS A 5 2.66 -6.30 3.15
C HIS A 5 4.06 -6.00 2.62
N ASP A 6 5.07 -5.95 3.49
CA ASP A 6 6.48 -5.78 3.12
C ASP A 6 6.92 -6.90 2.16
N TRP A 7 6.53 -8.14 2.44
CA TRP A 7 6.81 -9.28 1.55
C TRP A 7 6.10 -9.14 0.19
N CYS A 8 4.83 -8.71 0.18
CA CYS A 8 4.05 -8.48 -1.04
C CYS A 8 4.67 -7.38 -1.91
N TYR A 9 5.16 -6.30 -1.29
CA TYR A 9 5.88 -5.23 -1.99
C TYR A 9 7.17 -5.74 -2.63
N GLY A 10 7.93 -6.58 -1.91
CA GLY A 10 9.13 -7.23 -2.46
C GLY A 10 8.84 -8.12 -3.67
N ASP A 11 7.71 -8.84 -3.66
CA ASP A 11 7.29 -9.70 -4.79
C ASP A 11 6.72 -8.89 -5.98
N ALA A 12 6.13 -7.72 -5.73
CA ALA A 12 5.56 -6.87 -6.77
C ALA A 12 6.58 -6.52 -7.88
N SER A 13 7.88 -6.51 -7.56
CA SER A 13 9.01 -6.39 -8.49
C SER A 13 8.90 -5.14 -9.38
N CYS A 14 8.67 -4.00 -8.73
CA CYS A 14 8.51 -2.71 -9.37
C CYS A 14 9.87 -1.99 -9.57
N PRO A 15 10.09 -1.26 -10.67
CA PRO A 15 11.32 -0.50 -10.86
C PRO A 15 11.35 0.74 -9.94
N PHE A 16 12.29 0.82 -8.99
CA PHE A 16 12.73 1.95 -8.10
C PHE A 16 11.70 3.00 -7.60
N LEU A 17 10.40 2.82 -7.85
CA LEU A 17 9.32 3.79 -7.65
C LEU A 17 8.15 3.16 -6.90
N GLU A 18 8.33 2.00 -6.28
CA GLU A 18 7.27 1.22 -5.60
C GLU A 18 6.44 2.04 -4.59
N TYR A 19 7.00 3.09 -4.00
CA TYR A 19 6.31 3.98 -3.07
C TYR A 19 5.68 5.23 -3.71
N ILE A 20 5.99 5.50 -4.98
CA ILE A 20 5.53 6.69 -5.72
C ILE A 20 4.62 6.29 -6.89
N VAL A 21 4.62 5.01 -7.30
CA VAL A 21 3.75 4.46 -8.34
C VAL A 21 2.29 4.66 -7.91
N PRO A 22 1.54 5.52 -8.61
CA PRO A 22 0.13 5.64 -8.29
C PRO A 22 -0.62 4.38 -8.75
N TYR A 23 -1.79 4.13 -8.19
CA TYR A 23 -2.69 3.08 -8.67
C TYR A 23 -4.14 3.46 -8.35
N PHE A 24 -5.09 2.88 -9.09
CA PHE A 24 -6.51 3.19 -8.90
C PHE A 24 -7.16 2.21 -7.94
N TRP A 25 -7.93 2.76 -7.02
CA TRP A 25 -8.73 2.00 -6.07
C TRP A 25 -10.05 2.71 -5.81
N ARG A 26 -11.02 1.97 -5.27
CA ARG A 26 -12.29 2.50 -4.79
C ARG A 26 -12.72 1.75 -3.54
N CYS A 27 -13.38 2.43 -2.62
CA CYS A 27 -14.09 1.78 -1.52
C CYS A 27 -15.58 1.71 -1.84
N ASN A 28 -16.13 0.50 -1.91
CA ASN A 28 -17.58 0.28 -2.03
C ASN A 28 -18.05 -0.55 -0.83
N TYR A 29 -19.07 -0.10 -0.11
CA TYR A 29 -19.63 -0.83 1.03
C TYR A 29 -18.57 -1.29 2.07
N ASN A 30 -17.62 -0.40 2.40
CA ASN A 30 -16.47 -0.70 3.27
C ASN A 30 -15.53 -1.80 2.76
N GLN A 31 -15.60 -2.12 1.47
CA GLN A 31 -14.69 -3.04 0.81
C GLN A 31 -13.77 -2.26 -0.14
N PRO A 32 -12.46 -2.29 0.09
CA PRO A 32 -11.49 -1.73 -0.85
C PRO A 32 -11.42 -2.63 -2.09
N ILE A 33 -11.49 -2.03 -3.27
CA ILE A 33 -11.47 -2.71 -4.56
C ILE A 33 -10.39 -2.05 -5.42
N CYS A 34 -9.51 -2.87 -5.99
CA CYS A 34 -8.54 -2.41 -6.97
C CYS A 34 -9.21 -2.23 -8.33
N ALA A 35 -9.07 -1.03 -8.89
CA ALA A 35 -9.65 -0.70 -10.17
C ALA A 35 -8.59 -0.85 -11.26
N PHE A 36 -8.92 -1.62 -12.30
CA PHE A 36 -8.14 -1.63 -13.53
C PHE A 36 -8.71 -0.56 -14.45
N VAL A 37 -7.85 0.32 -14.96
CA VAL A 37 -8.24 1.19 -16.08
C VAL A 37 -8.33 0.32 -17.32
N PHE A 38 -9.50 -0.27 -17.55
CA PHE A 38 -9.84 -0.69 -18.89
C PHE A 38 -9.99 0.58 -19.73
N LYS A 39 -9.38 0.60 -20.92
CA LYS A 39 -9.58 1.62 -21.98
C LYS A 39 -11.05 1.91 -22.35
N LEU A 40 -12.02 1.28 -21.69
CA LEU A 40 -13.46 1.35 -21.90
C LEU A 40 -14.22 2.34 -20.99
N PHE A 41 -13.60 2.95 -19.97
CA PHE A 41 -14.28 3.97 -19.13
C PHE A 41 -13.93 5.39 -19.59
N PRO A 42 -14.82 6.11 -20.30
CA PRO A 42 -14.54 7.43 -20.88
C PRO A 42 -14.45 8.57 -19.84
N PHE A 43 -14.72 8.31 -18.56
CA PHE A 43 -14.66 9.32 -17.49
C PHE A 43 -13.37 9.27 -16.64
N ALA A 44 -12.47 8.32 -16.91
CA ALA A 44 -11.17 8.22 -16.25
C ALA A 44 -10.08 8.81 -17.15
N ALA A 45 -10.28 10.04 -17.62
CA ALA A 45 -9.25 10.82 -18.30
C ALA A 45 -8.37 11.52 -17.24
N ILE A 46 -7.46 10.75 -16.63
CA ILE A 46 -6.24 11.32 -16.05
C ILE A 46 -5.09 10.73 -16.86
N GLU A 47 -4.36 11.62 -17.53
CA GLU A 47 -3.31 11.35 -18.52
C GLU A 47 -2.03 10.74 -17.92
N HIS A 48 -2.15 9.54 -17.36
CA HIS A 48 -1.00 8.69 -17.08
C HIS A 48 -1.24 7.36 -17.77
N ALA A 49 -0.86 7.32 -19.04
CA ALA A 49 -0.99 6.18 -19.96
C ALA A 49 -0.12 4.96 -19.57
N GLU A 50 0.31 4.86 -18.32
CA GLU A 50 1.23 3.84 -17.80
C GLU A 50 0.70 3.14 -16.55
N PHE A 51 -0.58 3.32 -16.20
CA PHE A 51 -1.23 2.41 -15.24
C PHE A 51 -1.58 1.12 -15.96
N GLY A 52 -0.60 0.23 -16.01
CA GLY A 52 -0.71 -1.03 -16.74
C GLY A 52 -1.91 -1.87 -16.29
N GLY A 53 -2.39 -2.72 -17.20
CA GLY A 53 -3.52 -3.63 -16.97
C GLY A 53 -3.24 -4.69 -15.88
N PRO A 54 -4.07 -5.74 -15.81
CA PRO A 54 -3.90 -6.83 -14.85
C PRO A 54 -2.45 -7.37 -14.84
N GLY A 55 -1.81 -7.38 -13.67
CA GLY A 55 -0.42 -7.84 -13.50
C GLY A 55 0.66 -6.76 -13.61
N SER A 56 0.29 -5.50 -13.85
CA SER A 56 1.21 -4.37 -13.76
C SER A 56 1.72 -4.15 -12.32
N CYS A 57 2.84 -3.44 -12.18
CA CYS A 57 3.33 -3.00 -10.86
C CYS A 57 2.23 -2.31 -10.05
N ALA A 58 1.56 -1.32 -10.65
CA ALA A 58 0.46 -0.58 -10.02
C ALA A 58 -0.69 -1.50 -9.57
N SER A 59 -1.05 -2.49 -10.38
CA SER A 59 -2.05 -3.51 -10.04
C SER A 59 -1.64 -4.35 -8.84
N LYS A 60 -0.38 -4.80 -8.79
CA LYS A 60 0.12 -5.63 -7.70
C LYS A 60 0.20 -4.85 -6.39
N LEU A 61 0.72 -3.61 -6.44
CA LEU A 61 0.79 -2.73 -5.28
C LEU A 61 -0.60 -2.43 -4.71
N CYS A 62 -1.59 -2.17 -5.57
CA CYS A 62 -2.96 -2.00 -5.12
C CYS A 62 -3.47 -3.23 -4.33
N GLU A 63 -3.24 -4.44 -4.84
CA GLU A 63 -3.67 -5.66 -4.16
C GLU A 63 -2.95 -5.86 -2.82
N CYS A 64 -1.65 -5.54 -2.74
CA CYS A 64 -0.91 -5.55 -1.48
C CYS A 64 -1.55 -4.62 -0.44
N ASP A 65 -1.90 -3.39 -0.83
CA ASP A 65 -2.53 -2.40 0.05
C ASP A 65 -3.99 -2.75 0.40
N ARG A 66 -4.73 -3.36 -0.54
CA ARG A 66 -6.07 -3.90 -0.29
C ARG A 66 -6.03 -4.96 0.82
N VAL A 67 -5.15 -5.95 0.69
CA VAL A 67 -4.99 -7.02 1.70
C VAL A 67 -4.51 -6.46 3.04
N LEU A 68 -3.61 -5.48 3.03
CA LEU A 68 -3.17 -4.80 4.25
C LEU A 68 -4.34 -4.13 4.97
N SER A 69 -5.14 -3.33 4.25
CA SER A 69 -6.28 -2.61 4.83
C SER A 69 -7.34 -3.56 5.41
N GLU A 70 -7.63 -4.68 4.73
CA GLU A 70 -8.52 -5.73 5.23
C GLU A 70 -7.97 -6.47 6.46
N CYS A 71 -6.65 -6.57 6.58
CA CYS A 71 -5.99 -7.13 7.74
C CYS A 71 -6.07 -6.16 8.93
N LEU A 72 -5.76 -4.89 8.70
CA LEU A 72 -5.77 -3.84 9.73
C LEU A 72 -7.16 -3.55 10.27
N SER A 73 -8.22 -3.66 9.46
CA SER A 73 -9.61 -3.43 9.88
C SER A 73 -10.09 -4.39 10.99
N ARG A 74 -9.36 -5.51 11.20
CA ARG A 74 -9.65 -6.49 12.26
C ARG A 74 -9.07 -6.10 13.61
N PHE A 75 -8.22 -5.08 13.67
CA PHE A 75 -7.54 -4.64 14.88
C PHE A 75 -8.01 -3.23 15.28
N PRO A 76 -8.05 -2.90 16.57
CA PRO A 76 -8.36 -1.55 17.01
C PRO A 76 -7.29 -0.57 16.52
N CYS A 77 -7.71 0.68 16.23
CA CYS A 77 -6.78 1.74 15.90
C CYS A 77 -5.75 1.93 17.03
N PRO A 78 -4.44 1.89 16.75
CA PRO A 78 -3.42 2.02 17.78
C PRO A 78 -3.47 3.41 18.40
N SER A 79 -3.40 3.48 19.74
CA SER A 79 -3.37 4.75 20.49
C SER A 79 -1.97 5.37 20.60
N SER A 80 -0.93 4.62 20.24
CA SER A 80 0.46 5.08 20.28
C SER A 80 1.33 4.37 19.24
N LYS A 81 2.45 5.00 18.86
CA LYS A 81 3.47 4.40 17.99
C LYS A 81 4.15 3.23 18.70
N SER A 82 4.52 2.20 17.94
CA SER A 82 5.26 1.05 18.47
C SER A 82 6.77 1.31 18.52
N PHE A 83 7.43 0.80 19.57
CA PHE A 83 8.88 0.92 19.74
C PHE A 83 9.53 -0.46 19.79
N CYS A 84 10.56 -0.65 18.96
CA CYS A 84 11.37 -1.87 19.01
C CYS A 84 12.23 -1.86 20.27
N ARG A 85 12.02 -2.79 21.21
CA ARG A 85 12.79 -2.87 22.47
C ARG A 85 13.97 -3.85 22.41
N SER A 86 14.02 -4.71 21.40
CA SER A 86 15.06 -5.75 21.25
C SER A 86 16.37 -5.22 20.67
N SER A 87 16.36 -4.06 20.00
CA SER A 87 17.55 -3.42 19.44
C SER A 87 17.60 -1.96 19.85
N THR A 88 18.65 -1.58 20.57
CA THR A 88 18.85 -0.20 21.07
C THR A 88 18.91 0.81 19.93
N LEU A 89 19.58 0.47 18.82
CA LEU A 89 19.65 1.37 17.66
C LEU A 89 18.28 1.56 17.01
N ARG A 90 17.50 0.50 16.85
CA ARG A 90 16.14 0.58 16.29
C ARG A 90 15.19 1.32 17.23
N PHE A 91 15.34 1.12 18.54
CA PHE A 91 14.60 1.88 19.56
C PHE A 91 14.83 3.38 19.40
N LEU A 92 16.10 3.82 19.38
CA LEU A 92 16.48 5.22 19.26
C LEU A 92 15.96 5.82 17.94
N HIS A 93 16.04 5.05 16.84
CA HIS A 93 15.48 5.47 15.56
C HIS A 93 13.95 5.69 15.63
N ASN A 94 13.20 4.73 16.20
CA ASN A 94 11.75 4.87 16.38
C ASN A 94 11.39 6.09 17.24
N VAL A 95 12.17 6.36 18.29
CA VAL A 95 11.99 7.55 19.15
C VAL A 95 12.23 8.83 18.37
N ALA A 96 13.32 8.93 17.61
CA ALA A 96 13.61 10.11 16.80
C ALA A 96 12.50 10.39 15.76
N LEU A 97 12.00 9.36 15.07
CA LEU A 97 10.87 9.46 14.11
C LEU A 97 9.50 9.72 14.76
N SER A 98 9.42 9.74 16.10
CA SER A 98 8.19 10.01 16.83
C SER A 98 8.09 11.44 17.37
N ILE A 99 9.17 12.23 17.26
CA ILE A 99 9.29 13.59 17.82
C ILE A 99 9.06 14.67 16.75
N PHE A 100 8.94 14.28 15.47
CA PHE A 100 8.59 15.16 14.35
C PHE A 100 7.19 14.84 13.81
#